data_AF-X1CHG5-F1
#
_entry.id   AF-X1CHG5-F1
#
_cell.length_a   1.000
_cell.length_b   1.000
_cell.length_c   1.000
_cell.angle_alpha   90.00
_cell.angle_beta   90.00
_cell.angle_gamma   90.00
#
_symmetry.space_group_name_H-M   'P 1'
#
loop_
_entity.id
_entity.type
_entity.pdbx_description
1 polymer ?
#
loop_
_entity_poly.entity_id
_entity_poly.type
_entity_poly.pdbx_seq_one_letter_code
_entity_poly.pdbx_strand_id
1 'polypeptide(L)'
;ECLLRQPDATSYSLIGWVAIYSIYMAFRIDSKEILYFTVIWVISFAANAPIGPVIFPGLPAIQGWLKMVPNSAATRGFYIATALSAIVIGIRTLIGRTRSGMEG
;
A
#
# COMPACT_ATOMS: atom_id res chain seq x y z
N GLU A 1 24.29 -5.50 19.74
CA GLU A 1 23.03 -6.28 19.68
C GLU A 1 21.75 -5.42 19.79
N CYS A 2 21.82 -4.08 19.68
CA CYS A 2 20.62 -3.23 19.55
C CYS A 2 20.10 -3.08 18.10
N LEU A 3 20.69 -3.78 17.13
CA LEU A 3 20.40 -3.61 15.69
C LEU A 3 19.25 -4.47 15.15
N LEU A 4 18.62 -5.32 15.98
CA LEU A 4 17.44 -6.08 15.59
C LEU A 4 16.23 -5.67 16.42
N ARG A 5 15.92 -4.36 16.46
CA ARG A 5 14.64 -3.91 17.01
C ARG A 5 13.54 -4.52 16.16
N GLN A 6 12.91 -5.56 16.70
CA GLN A 6 11.68 -6.13 16.16
C GLN A 6 10.67 -4.98 16.08
N PRO A 7 9.90 -4.85 14.99
CA PRO A 7 8.84 -3.87 14.95
C PRO A 7 7.94 -4.10 16.16
N ASP A 8 7.69 -3.04 16.89
CA ASP A 8 6.80 -3.05 18.04
C ASP A 8 5.39 -3.43 17.57
N ALA A 9 4.63 -4.11 18.44
CA ALA A 9 3.31 -4.65 18.11
C ALA A 9 2.33 -3.60 17.52
N THR A 10 2.56 -2.33 17.84
CA THR A 10 1.90 -1.15 17.27
C THR A 10 2.09 -1.02 15.77
N SER A 11 3.32 -1.21 15.26
CA SER A 11 3.66 -1.14 13.84
C SER A 11 2.92 -2.21 13.04
N TYR A 12 2.87 -3.45 13.56
CA TYR A 12 2.13 -4.54 12.93
C TYR A 12 0.61 -4.33 13.00
N SER A 13 0.11 -3.79 14.11
CA SER A 13 -1.32 -3.47 14.27
C SER A 13 -1.79 -2.41 13.27
N LEU A 14 -0.99 -1.36 13.07
CA LEU A 14 -1.27 -0.31 12.08
C LEU A 14 -1.39 -0.89 10.68
N ILE A 15 -0.41 -1.67 10.22
CA ILE A 15 -0.43 -2.28 8.88
C ILE A 15 -1.66 -3.18 8.69
N GLY A 16 -2.01 -3.97 9.71
CA GLY A 16 -3.21 -4.79 9.70
C GLY A 16 -4.48 -3.96 9.52
N TRP A 17 -4.63 -2.88 10.28
CA TRP A 17 -5.77 -1.97 10.15
C TRP A 17 -5.85 -1.33 8.76
N VAL A 18 -4.74 -0.80 8.22
CA VAL A 18 -4.78 -0.16 6.89
C VAL A 18 -5.07 -1.17 5.78
N ALA A 19 -4.59 -2.42 5.92
CA ALA A 19 -4.90 -3.48 4.98
C ALA A 19 -6.40 -3.82 4.98
N ILE A 20 -6.99 -4.04 6.16
CA ILE A 20 -8.43 -4.32 6.31
C ILE A 20 -9.26 -3.15 5.77
N TYR A 21 -8.88 -1.91 6.12
CA TYR A 21 -9.56 -0.70 5.64
C TYR A 21 -9.44 -0.53 4.12
N SER A 22 -8.27 -0.81 3.54
CA SER A 22 -8.06 -0.75 2.09
C SER A 22 -8.93 -1.76 1.35
N ILE A 23 -9.09 -2.96 1.91
CA ILE A 23 -9.95 -4.01 1.35
C ILE A 23 -11.41 -3.55 1.40
N TYR A 24 -11.83 -2.99 2.53
CA TYR A 24 -13.17 -2.43 2.68
C TYR A 24 -13.47 -1.33 1.65
N MET A 25 -12.51 -0.43 1.40
CA MET A 25 -12.65 0.61 0.37
C MET A 25 -12.67 0.05 -1.05
N ALA A 26 -11.90 -1.00 -1.35
CA ALA A 26 -11.83 -1.60 -2.68
C ALA A 26 -13.11 -2.36 -3.07
N PHE A 27 -13.86 -2.88 -2.10
CA PHE A 27 -15.08 -3.66 -2.34
C PHE A 27 -16.38 -2.86 -2.24
N ARG A 28 -16.33 -1.57 -1.87
CA ARG A 28 -17.52 -0.73 -1.83
C ARG A 28 -17.93 -0.34 -3.25
N ILE A 29 -18.95 -1.01 -3.79
CA ILE A 29 -19.47 -0.77 -5.15
C ILE A 29 -20.45 0.40 -5.11
N ASP A 30 -19.92 1.62 -5.10
CA ASP A 30 -20.74 2.84 -5.12
C ASP A 30 -21.00 3.34 -6.55
N SER A 31 -20.35 2.77 -7.58
CA SER A 31 -20.41 3.30 -8.95
C SER A 31 -20.21 2.22 -10.03
N LYS A 32 -20.78 2.45 -11.22
CA LYS A 32 -20.65 1.56 -12.38
C LYS A 32 -19.20 1.36 -12.80
N GLU A 33 -18.36 2.38 -12.67
CA GLU A 33 -16.93 2.35 -12.96
C GLU A 33 -16.15 1.41 -12.02
N ILE A 34 -16.51 1.40 -10.74
CA ILE A 34 -15.90 0.53 -9.72
C ILE A 34 -16.24 -0.94 -10.02
N LEU A 35 -17.42 -1.22 -10.57
CA LEU A 35 -17.83 -2.58 -10.95
C LEU A 35 -16.90 -3.17 -12.02
N TYR A 36 -16.53 -2.38 -13.05
CA TYR A 36 -15.55 -2.81 -14.04
C TYR A 36 -14.17 -3.05 -13.41
N PHE A 37 -13.74 -2.17 -12.51
CA PHE A 37 -12.47 -2.33 -11.81
C PHE A 37 -12.43 -3.61 -10.95
N THR A 38 -13.52 -3.93 -10.24
CA THR A 38 -13.64 -5.15 -9.44
C THR A 38 -13.59 -6.42 -10.30
N VAL A 39 -14.24 -6.43 -11.46
CA VAL A 39 -14.17 -7.57 -12.39
C VAL A 39 -12.73 -7.80 -12.88
N ILE A 40 -12.04 -6.73 -13.26
CA ILE A 40 -10.63 -6.78 -13.68
C ILE A 40 -9.73 -7.29 -12.55
N TRP A 41 -10.02 -6.87 -11.31
CA TRP A 41 -9.27 -7.28 -10.13
C TRP A 41 -9.48 -8.76 -9.77
N VAL A 42 -10.71 -9.26 -9.87
CA VAL A 42 -11.01 -10.70 -9.72
C VAL A 42 -10.29 -11.54 -10.76
N ILE A 43 -10.28 -11.10 -12.03
CA ILE A 43 -9.54 -11.77 -13.10
C ILE A 43 -8.03 -11.74 -12.82
N SER A 44 -7.50 -10.63 -12.30
CA SER A 44 -6.08 -10.49 -11.94
C SER A 44 -5.69 -11.38 -10.77
N PHE A 45 -6.58 -11.62 -9.81
CA PHE A 45 -6.34 -12.58 -8.73
C PHE A 45 -6.37 -14.02 -9.22
N ALA A 46 -7.31 -14.37 -10.09
CA ALA A 46 -7.32 -15.66 -10.76
C ALA A 46 -6.04 -15.90 -11.57
N ALA A 47 -5.48 -14.84 -12.17
CA ALA A 47 -4.21 -14.91 -12.88
C ALA A 47 -3.02 -15.20 -11.95
N ASN A 48 -3.00 -14.65 -10.73
CA ASN A 48 -1.92 -14.90 -9.77
C ASN A 48 -1.99 -16.30 -9.13
N ALA A 49 -3.10 -17.02 -9.29
CA ALA A 49 -3.18 -18.43 -8.96
C ALA A 49 -2.48 -19.27 -10.06
N PRO A 50 -1.73 -20.33 -9.71
CA PRO A 50 -0.99 -21.18 -10.66
C PRO A 50 -1.87 -21.92 -11.70
N ILE A 51 -3.19 -21.70 -11.69
CA ILE A 51 -4.18 -22.23 -12.63
C ILE A 51 -4.33 -21.33 -13.89
N GLY A 52 -3.87 -20.07 -13.82
CA GLY A 52 -3.98 -19.09 -14.92
C GLY A 52 -3.41 -19.53 -16.29
N PRO A 53 -2.26 -20.21 -16.37
CA PRO A 53 -1.68 -20.65 -17.65
C PRO A 53 -2.49 -21.74 -18.36
N VAL A 54 -3.29 -22.51 -17.62
CA VAL A 54 -4.06 -23.65 -18.14
C VAL A 54 -5.36 -23.19 -18.81
N ILE A 55 -5.91 -22.04 -18.39
CA ILE A 55 -7.20 -21.52 -18.87
C ILE A 55 -7.01 -20.52 -20.01
N PHE A 56 -5.95 -19.71 -20.01
CA PHE A 56 -5.70 -18.71 -21.04
C PHE A 56 -4.21 -18.38 -21.23
N PRO A 57 -3.62 -18.63 -22.42
CA PRO A 57 -2.18 -18.44 -22.64
C PRO A 57 -1.71 -16.97 -22.66
N GLY A 58 -2.62 -15.99 -22.76
CA GLY A 58 -2.29 -14.55 -22.73
C GLY A 58 -2.17 -13.94 -21.33
N LEU A 59 -2.57 -14.67 -20.29
CA LEU A 59 -2.55 -14.18 -18.90
C LEU A 59 -1.14 -13.82 -18.38
N PRO A 60 -0.08 -14.63 -18.65
CA PRO A 60 1.26 -14.34 -18.17
C PRO A 60 1.85 -13.03 -18.71
N ALA A 61 1.51 -12.65 -19.95
CA ALA A 61 1.98 -11.41 -20.57
C ALA A 61 1.39 -10.17 -19.88
N ILE A 62 0.10 -10.22 -19.55
CA ILE A 62 -0.60 -9.14 -18.82
C ILE A 62 -0.04 -9.01 -17.40
N GLN A 63 0.23 -10.13 -16.73
CA GLN A 63 0.85 -10.13 -15.41
C GLN A 63 2.27 -9.57 -15.42
N GLY A 64 3.08 -9.93 -16.43
CA GLY A 64 4.42 -9.37 -16.61
C GLY A 64 4.39 -7.85 -16.75
N TRP A 65 3.50 -7.35 -17.61
CA TRP A 65 3.30 -5.90 -17.77
C TRP A 65 2.81 -5.22 -16.48
N LEU A 66 1.84 -5.82 -15.78
CA LEU A 66 1.30 -5.29 -14.51
C LEU A 66 2.38 -5.20 -13.41
N LYS A 67 3.28 -6.18 -13.34
CA LYS A 67 4.42 -6.17 -12.40
C LYS A 67 5.53 -5.21 -12.80
N MET A 68 5.70 -4.95 -14.09
CA MET A 68 6.80 -4.11 -14.56
C MET A 68 6.44 -2.63 -14.59
N VAL A 69 5.21 -2.27 -14.99
CA VAL A 69 4.82 -0.88 -15.25
C VAL A 69 4.17 -0.25 -14.01
N PRO A 70 2.95 -0.64 -13.57
CA PRO A 70 2.33 -0.05 -12.37
C PRO A 70 3.14 -0.22 -11.09
N ASN A 71 3.69 -1.40 -10.83
CA ASN A 71 4.41 -1.66 -9.58
C ASN A 71 5.73 -0.87 -9.47
N SER A 72 6.47 -0.71 -10.57
CA SER A 72 7.68 0.12 -10.55
C SER A 72 7.36 1.61 -10.42
N ALA A 73 6.29 2.08 -11.06
CA ALA A 73 5.80 3.46 -10.91
C ALA A 73 5.34 3.75 -9.47
N ALA A 74 4.54 2.85 -8.88
CA ALA A 74 4.03 2.98 -7.53
C ALA A 74 5.16 3.00 -6.49
N THR A 75 6.16 2.13 -6.64
CA THR A 75 7.30 2.07 -5.72
C THR A 75 8.09 3.38 -5.72
N ARG A 76 8.33 3.96 -6.90
CA ARG A 76 9.01 5.26 -7.03
C ARG A 76 8.20 6.40 -6.41
N GLY A 77 6.89 6.44 -6.64
CA GLY A 77 6.00 7.43 -6.03
C GLY A 77 5.94 7.31 -4.50
N PHE A 78 5.89 6.08 -3.99
CA PHE A 78 5.91 5.80 -2.56
C PHE A 78 7.18 6.35 -1.89
N TYR A 79 8.35 6.14 -2.49
CA TYR A 79 9.60 6.68 -1.93
C TYR A 79 9.59 8.21 -1.81
N ILE A 80 9.10 8.90 -2.85
CA ILE A 80 9.01 10.37 -2.82
C ILE A 80 8.05 10.82 -1.72
N ALA A 81 6.90 10.16 -1.57
CA ALA A 81 5.93 10.47 -0.51
C ALA A 81 6.49 10.24 0.90
N THR A 82 7.22 9.14 1.12
CA THR A 82 7.87 8.85 2.41
C THR A 82 9.00 9.84 2.74
N ALA A 83 9.76 10.29 1.74
CA ALA A 83 10.78 11.32 1.95
C ALA A 83 10.12 12.65 2.35
N LEU A 84 9.02 13.01 1.70
CA LEU A 84 8.27 14.23 2.02
C LEU A 84 7.69 14.18 3.43
N SER A 85 7.11 13.04 3.84
CA SER A 85 6.55 12.91 5.20
C SER A 85 7.63 13.02 6.29
N ALA A 86 8.83 12.46 6.04
CA ALA A 86 9.96 12.61 6.95
C ALA A 86 10.40 14.07 7.09
N ILE A 87 10.45 14.83 5.99
CA ILE A 87 10.79 16.26 6.00
C ILE A 87 9.75 17.05 6.81
N VAL A 88 8.46 16.78 6.62
CA VAL A 88 7.36 17.45 7.35
C VAL A 88 7.46 17.19 8.86
N ILE A 89 7.74 15.96 9.26
CA ILE A 89 7.94 15.61 10.67
C ILE A 89 9.16 16.32 11.25
N GLY A 90 10.27 16.39 10.49
CA GLY A 90 11.46 17.13 10.87
C GLY A 90 11.17 18.62 11.09
N ILE A 91 10.48 19.26 10.15
CA ILE A 91 10.06 20.68 10.26
C ILE A 91 9.15 20.88 11.48
N ARG A 92 8.16 20.01 11.70
CA ARG A 92 7.27 20.08 12.87
C ARG A 92 8.04 19.97 14.20
N THR A 93 9.10 19.18 14.21
CA THR A 93 9.97 19.00 15.38
C THR A 93 10.82 20.24 15.62
N LEU A 94 11.35 20.88 14.56
CA LEU A 94 12.16 22.10 14.64
C LEU A 94 11.34 23.35 15.03
N ILE A 95 10.06 23.42 14.63
CA ILE A 95 9.14 24.52 15.00
C ILE A 95 8.80 24.51 16.51
N GLY A 96 9.27 23.52 17.27
CA GLY A 96 9.29 23.61 18.74
C GLY A 96 7.91 23.48 19.40
N ARG A 97 6.92 22.89 18.73
CA ARG A 97 5.63 22.51 19.34
C ARG A 97 5.73 21.31 20.31
N THR A 98 6.91 21.06 20.85
CA THR A 98 7.21 19.99 21.83
C THR A 98 7.42 20.53 23.24
N ARG A 99 7.14 21.80 23.54
CA ARG A 99 7.37 22.35 24.90
C ARG A 99 6.37 23.39 25.41
N SER A 100 5.07 23.10 25.36
CA SER A 100 4.08 23.88 26.13
C SER A 100 3.17 22.94 26.92
N GLY A 101 3.56 22.63 28.17
CA GLY A 101 2.63 21.96 29.07
C GLY A 101 3.17 21.25 30.31
N MET A 102 4.45 21.35 30.69
CA MET A 102 4.90 20.84 32.01
C MET A 102 5.93 21.79 32.64
N GLU A 103 5.44 22.95 33.07
CA GLU A 103 5.85 23.55 34.34
C GLU A 103 4.59 23.54 35.21
N GLY A 104 4.56 22.68 36.23
CA GLY A 104 3.41 22.43 37.11
C GLY A 104 3.23 20.96 37.43
#